data_AF-A0A8J9V4Z7-F1
#
_entry.id   AF-A0A8J9V4Z7-F1
#
_cell.length_a   1.000
_cell.length_b   1.000
_cell.length_c   1.000
_cell.angle_alpha   90.00
_cell.angle_beta   90.00
_cell.angle_gamma   90.00
#
_symmetry.space_group_name_H-M   'P 1'
#
loop_
_entity.id
_entity.type
_entity.pdbx_description
1 polymer ?
#
loop_
_entity_poly.entity_id
_entity_poly.type
_entity_poly.pdbx_seq_one_letter_code
_entity_poly.pdbx_strand_id
1 'polypeptide(L)'
;MAATADVCAGLAQHKAILLRELCDTHVLDVLVKKGIFSVHDLEVITSAVDSDKCNYFIEVVSKQSGVKLRDLCTVLYNECPKLAKELMNDRQRYVINGYSSNAKENMVMNLNLNR
;
A
#
# COMPACT_ATOMS: atom_id res chain seq x y z
N MET A 1 16.87 3.30 3.01
CA MET A 1 15.81 3.04 4.01
C MET A 1 14.46 3.70 3.66
N ALA A 2 14.38 4.67 2.74
CA ALA A 2 13.10 5.32 2.39
C ALA A 2 12.13 4.43 1.57
N ALA A 3 12.66 3.69 0.58
CA ALA A 3 11.83 2.98 -0.40
C ALA A 3 10.81 1.98 0.17
N THR A 4 11.13 1.27 1.26
CA THR A 4 10.21 0.30 1.87
C THR A 4 9.06 1.01 2.58
N ALA A 5 9.35 2.10 3.31
CA ALA A 5 8.32 2.87 4.01
C ALA A 5 7.37 3.55 3.03
N ASP A 6 7.89 4.07 1.91
CA ASP A 6 7.08 4.67 0.84
C ASP A 6 6.13 3.64 0.20
N VAL A 7 6.62 2.42 -0.04
CA VAL A 7 5.81 1.32 -0.60
C VAL A 7 4.72 0.89 0.39
N CYS A 8 5.08 0.69 1.66
CA CYS A 8 4.11 0.33 2.70
C CYS A 8 3.04 1.42 2.89
N ALA A 9 3.42 2.70 2.86
CA ALA A 9 2.50 3.82 2.96
C ALA A 9 1.50 3.84 1.79
N GLY A 10 2.00 3.70 0.56
CA GLY A 10 1.13 3.63 -0.62
C GLY A 10 0.16 2.44 -0.58
N LEU A 11 0.64 1.26 -0.18
CA LEU A 11 -0.21 0.07 -0.01
C LEU A 11 -1.28 0.29 1.07
N ALA A 12 -0.92 0.96 2.18
CA ALA A 12 -1.84 1.27 3.28
C ALA A 12 -2.91 2.30 2.88
N GLN A 13 -2.61 3.19 1.95
CA GLN A 13 -3.53 4.22 1.44
C GLN A 13 -4.55 3.61 0.45
N HIS A 14 -4.14 2.58 -0.29
CA HIS A 14 -4.93 1.93 -1.34
C HIS A 14 -5.47 0.54 -0.95
N LYS A 15 -5.81 0.34 0.33
CA LYS A 15 -6.29 -0.98 0.86
C LYS A 15 -7.47 -1.56 0.10
N ALA A 16 -8.41 -0.75 -0.37
CA ALA A 16 -9.57 -1.24 -1.12
C ALA A 16 -9.18 -1.88 -2.47
N ILE A 17 -8.22 -1.27 -3.16
CA ILE A 17 -7.70 -1.77 -4.44
C ILE A 17 -6.78 -2.97 -4.16
N LEU A 18 -5.90 -2.86 -3.17
CA LEU A 18 -5.03 -3.96 -2.74
C LEU A 18 -5.84 -5.21 -2.38
N LEU A 19 -6.90 -5.08 -1.57
CA LEU A 19 -7.77 -6.19 -1.18
C LEU A 19 -8.41 -6.85 -2.41
N ARG A 20 -8.93 -6.04 -3.33
CA ARG A 20 -9.53 -6.55 -4.55
C ARG A 20 -8.52 -7.35 -5.35
N GLU A 21 -7.32 -6.81 -5.59
CA GLU A 21 -6.30 -7.51 -6.34
C GLU A 21 -5.80 -8.76 -5.59
N LEU A 22 -5.69 -8.72 -4.25
CA LEU A 22 -5.35 -9.90 -3.45
C LEU A 22 -6.38 -11.04 -3.56
N CYS A 23 -7.65 -10.72 -3.83
CA CYS A 23 -8.72 -11.70 -3.98
C CYS A 23 -8.98 -12.12 -5.44
N ASP A 24 -8.89 -11.19 -6.40
CA ASP A 24 -9.14 -11.43 -7.82
C ASP A 24 -7.91 -12.00 -8.56
N THR A 25 -6.70 -11.84 -8.03
CA THR A 25 -5.46 -12.25 -8.70
C THR A 25 -4.70 -13.34 -7.95
N HIS A 26 -3.80 -14.02 -8.65
CA HIS A 26 -2.88 -15.01 -8.07
C HIS A 26 -1.58 -14.38 -7.56
N VAL A 27 -1.60 -13.09 -7.20
CA VAL A 27 -0.39 -12.35 -6.80
C VAL A 27 0.32 -12.99 -5.61
N LEU A 28 -0.42 -13.50 -4.62
CA LEU A 28 0.16 -14.16 -3.44
C LEU A 28 0.91 -15.44 -3.82
N ASP A 29 0.33 -16.27 -4.69
CA ASP A 29 0.99 -17.46 -5.25
C ASP A 29 2.30 -17.10 -6.00
N VAL A 30 2.27 -16.03 -6.79
CA VAL A 30 3.46 -15.56 -7.53
C VAL A 30 4.53 -15.06 -6.55
N LEU A 31 4.15 -14.33 -5.51
CA LEU A 31 5.07 -13.84 -4.47
C LEU A 31 5.71 -14.99 -3.67
N VAL A 32 4.97 -16.07 -3.40
CA VAL A 32 5.51 -17.29 -2.78
C VAL A 32 6.47 -18.01 -3.72
N LYS A 33 6.10 -18.19 -5.00
CA LYS A 33 6.98 -18.81 -6.02
C LYS A 33 8.29 -18.06 -6.21
N LYS A 34 8.27 -16.73 -6.05
CA LYS A 34 9.47 -15.86 -6.10
C LYS A 34 10.29 -15.91 -4.81
N GLY A 35 9.84 -16.58 -3.75
CA GLY A 35 10.51 -16.64 -2.45
C GLY A 35 10.48 -15.31 -1.67
N ILE A 36 9.56 -14.42 -2.03
CA ILE A 36 9.33 -13.15 -1.33
C ILE A 36 8.47 -13.42 -0.10
N PHE A 37 7.37 -14.13 -0.30
CA PHE A 37 6.47 -14.58 0.76
C PHE A 37 6.75 -16.05 1.06
N SER A 38 6.52 -16.47 2.30
CA SER A 38 6.50 -17.88 2.65
C SER A 38 5.11 -18.47 2.42
N VAL A 39 5.03 -19.81 2.34
CA VAL A 39 3.74 -20.52 2.29
C VAL A 39 2.90 -20.19 3.54
N HIS A 40 3.56 -20.03 4.68
CA HIS A 40 2.90 -19.61 5.92
C HIS A 40 2.27 -18.22 5.81
N ASP A 41 2.98 -17.24 5.23
CA ASP A 41 2.45 -15.89 5.02
C ASP A 41 1.22 -15.90 4.11
N LEU A 42 1.27 -16.72 3.04
CA LEU A 42 0.14 -16.94 2.15
C LEU A 42 -1.07 -17.47 2.94
N GLU A 43 -0.89 -18.55 3.70
CA GLU A 43 -1.97 -19.17 4.49
C GLU A 43 -2.61 -18.18 5.49
N VAL A 44 -1.77 -17.40 6.19
CA VAL A 44 -2.23 -16.37 7.14
C VAL A 44 -3.06 -15.30 6.42
N ILE A 45 -2.58 -14.79 5.28
CA ILE A 45 -3.30 -13.75 4.52
C ILE A 45 -4.59 -14.31 3.92
N THR A 46 -4.59 -15.52 3.39
CA THR A 46 -5.80 -16.12 2.80
C THR A 46 -6.85 -16.44 3.85
N SER A 47 -6.43 -16.82 5.06
CA SER A 47 -7.33 -17.18 6.18
C SER A 47 -7.82 -15.98 6.98
N ALA A 48 -7.16 -14.83 6.85
CA ALA A 48 -7.55 -13.60 7.54
C ALA A 48 -8.84 -13.00 6.96
N VAL A 49 -9.54 -12.21 7.78
CA VAL A 49 -10.67 -11.39 7.31
C VAL A 49 -10.16 -10.28 6.38
N ASP A 50 -11.00 -9.85 5.45
CA ASP A 50 -10.63 -8.90 4.39
C ASP A 50 -9.97 -7.60 4.90
N SER A 51 -10.42 -7.07 6.04
CA SER A 51 -9.83 -5.88 6.68
C SER A 51 -8.38 -6.11 7.15
N ASP A 52 -8.03 -7.35 7.50
CA ASP A 52 -6.73 -7.74 8.01
C ASP A 52 -5.80 -8.28 6.93
N LYS A 53 -6.31 -8.84 5.83
CA LYS A 53 -5.49 -9.31 4.70
C LYS A 53 -4.48 -8.25 4.24
N CYS A 54 -4.97 -7.02 4.08
CA CYS A 54 -4.13 -5.89 3.70
C CYS A 54 -3.08 -5.56 4.77
N ASN A 55 -3.45 -5.63 6.05
CA ASN A 55 -2.53 -5.34 7.16
C ASN A 55 -1.41 -6.40 7.22
N TYR A 56 -1.76 -7.68 7.15
CA TYR A 56 -0.78 -8.77 7.10
C TYR A 56 0.13 -8.66 5.88
N PHE A 57 -0.43 -8.37 4.69
CA PHE A 57 0.37 -8.16 3.49
C PHE A 57 1.41 -7.05 3.70
N ILE A 58 0.98 -5.87 4.15
CA ILE A 58 1.87 -4.72 4.39
C ILE A 58 2.90 -5.05 5.47
N GLU A 59 2.52 -5.77 6.53
CA GLU A 59 3.43 -6.19 7.59
C GLU A 59 4.53 -7.11 7.04
N VAL A 60 4.18 -8.09 6.22
CA VAL A 60 5.16 -8.97 5.56
C VAL A 60 6.08 -8.15 4.66
N VAL A 61 5.55 -7.22 3.84
CA VAL A 61 6.35 -6.32 2.99
C VAL A 61 7.32 -5.48 3.81
N SER A 62 6.88 -4.96 4.96
CA SER A 62 7.70 -4.13 5.84
C SER A 62 8.92 -4.87 6.42
N LYS A 63 8.83 -6.20 6.54
CA LYS A 63 9.90 -7.08 7.02
C LYS A 63 10.84 -7.54 5.90
N GLN A 64 10.52 -7.28 4.62
CA GLN A 64 11.35 -7.73 3.50
C GLN A 64 12.60 -6.85 3.31
N SER A 65 13.67 -7.49 2.84
CA SER A 65 14.89 -6.79 2.45
C SER A 65 14.71 -6.03 1.14
N GLY A 66 15.45 -4.93 0.94
CA GLY A 66 15.28 -4.04 -0.22
C GLY A 66 15.42 -4.71 -1.59
N VAL A 67 16.14 -5.84 -1.68
CA VAL A 67 16.24 -6.64 -2.91
C VAL A 67 14.89 -7.32 -3.22
N LYS A 68 14.32 -8.02 -2.23
CA LYS A 68 13.00 -8.66 -2.35
C LYS A 68 11.88 -7.65 -2.55
N LEU A 69 12.02 -6.45 -2.00
CA LEU A 69 11.08 -5.34 -2.22
C LEU A 69 11.01 -4.94 -3.70
N ARG A 70 12.13 -4.92 -4.40
CA ARG A 70 12.18 -4.57 -5.83
C ARG A 70 11.47 -5.63 -6.67
N ASP A 71 11.70 -6.91 -6.37
CA ASP A 71 11.00 -8.01 -7.02
C ASP A 71 9.50 -7.99 -6.72
N LEU A 72 9.11 -7.66 -5.48
CA LEU A 72 7.71 -7.46 -5.11
C LEU A 72 7.05 -6.35 -5.92
N CYS A 73 7.68 -5.17 -6.03
CA CYS A 73 7.16 -4.08 -6.85
C CYS A 73 7.01 -4.48 -8.32
N THR A 74 7.92 -5.30 -8.83
CA THR A 74 7.85 -5.81 -10.21
C THR A 74 6.68 -6.78 -10.39
N VAL A 75 6.45 -7.68 -9.43
CA VAL A 75 5.30 -8.58 -9.43
C VAL A 75 4.00 -7.79 -9.35
N LEU A 76 3.89 -6.82 -8.45
CA LEU A 76 2.71 -5.95 -8.34
C LEU A 76 2.45 -5.15 -9.61
N TYR A 77 3.50 -4.70 -10.32
CA TYR A 77 3.35 -4.00 -11.59
C TYR A 77 2.75 -4.87 -12.69
N ASN A 78 3.09 -6.17 -12.71
CA ASN A 78 2.64 -7.10 -13.74
C ASN A 78 1.28 -7.74 -13.40
N GLU A 79 1.12 -8.21 -12.17
CA GLU A 79 -0.08 -8.93 -11.72
C GLU A 79 -1.21 -7.97 -11.29
N CYS A 80 -0.85 -6.80 -10.75
CA CYS A 80 -1.80 -5.84 -10.19
C CYS A 80 -1.67 -4.44 -10.87
N PRO A 81 -1.88 -4.32 -12.19
CA PRO A 81 -1.59 -3.09 -12.94
C PRO A 81 -2.41 -1.89 -12.46
N LYS A 82 -3.62 -2.11 -11.92
CA LYS A 82 -4.45 -1.05 -11.34
C LYS A 82 -3.85 -0.51 -10.05
N LEU A 83 -3.45 -1.39 -9.15
CA LEU A 83 -2.78 -1.02 -7.91
C LEU A 83 -1.45 -0.31 -8.18
N ALA A 84 -0.65 -0.84 -9.11
CA ALA A 84 0.62 -0.24 -9.49
C ALA A 84 0.46 1.18 -10.06
N LYS A 85 -0.57 1.40 -10.89
CA LYS A 85 -0.90 2.73 -11.42
C LYS A 85 -1.25 3.72 -10.30
N GLU A 86 -2.06 3.30 -9.34
CA GLU A 86 -2.43 4.14 -8.19
C GLU A 86 -1.23 4.44 -7.28
N LEU A 87 -0.37 3.44 -7.03
CA LEU A 87 0.88 3.64 -6.28
C LEU A 87 1.83 4.63 -6.98
N MET A 88 1.92 4.59 -8.31
CA MET A 88 2.71 5.55 -9.10
C MET A 88 2.10 6.96 -9.04
N ASN A 89 0.78 7.07 -9.14
CA ASN A 89 0.07 8.34 -9.03
C ASN A 89 0.23 8.96 -7.63
N ASP A 90 0.17 8.17 -6.57
CA ASP A 90 0.40 8.66 -5.21
C ASP A 90 1.85 9.04 -4.99
N ARG A 91 2.82 8.30 -5.51
CA ARG A 91 4.23 8.71 -5.45
C ARG A 91 4.47 10.04 -6.18
N GLN A 92 3.83 10.25 -7.33
CA GLN A 92 3.86 11.55 -8.01
C GLN A 92 3.22 12.64 -7.14
N ARG A 93 2.10 12.36 -6.46
CA ARG A 93 1.54 13.28 -5.46
C ARG A 93 2.51 13.54 -4.32
N TYR A 94 3.14 12.57 -3.69
CA TYR A 94 4.10 12.83 -2.61
C TYR A 94 5.34 13.61 -3.07
N VAL A 95 5.80 13.38 -4.30
CA VAL A 95 6.95 14.10 -4.89
C VAL A 95 6.59 15.53 -5.30
N ILE A 96 5.39 15.75 -5.86
CA ILE A 96 4.92 17.08 -6.29
C ILE A 96 4.33 17.87 -5.10
N ASN A 97 3.85 17.17 -4.08
CA ASN A 97 3.01 17.71 -3.02
C ASN A 97 3.64 17.43 -1.66
N GLY A 98 4.88 17.88 -1.44
CA GLY A 98 5.54 17.93 -0.13
C GLY A 98 4.76 18.67 0.98
N TYR A 99 3.51 19.07 0.73
CA TYR A 99 2.50 19.52 1.67
C TYR A 99 1.12 19.15 1.14
N SER A 100 0.44 18.16 1.73
CA SER A 100 -0.99 18.29 2.07
C SER A 100 -1.40 17.13 2.95
N SER A 101 -1.12 17.29 4.23
CA SER A 101 -2.08 16.86 5.24
C SER A 101 -3.35 17.67 5.00
N ASN A 102 -4.31 17.15 4.21
CA ASN A 102 -5.68 17.66 4.27
C ASN A 102 -6.42 16.90 5.37
N ALA A 103 -5.87 17.02 6.58
CA ALA A 103 -6.65 16.92 7.79
C ALA A 103 -7.53 18.18 7.84
N LYS A 104 -8.84 17.98 7.70
CA LYS A 104 -9.91 18.82 8.25
C LYS A 104 -9.53 20.26 8.66
N GLU A 105 -9.70 21.22 7.76
CA GLU A 105 -9.96 22.61 8.16
C GLU A 105 -11.25 23.09 7.49
N ASN A 106 -12.37 22.66 8.07
CA ASN A 106 -13.63 23.39 7.93
C ASN A 106 -13.98 23.96 9.32
N MET A 107 -13.27 25.02 9.71
CA MET A 107 -13.61 25.86 10.86
C MET A 107 -13.40 27.32 10.48
N VAL A 108 -14.33 27.87 9.69
CA VAL A 108 -14.45 29.32 9.55
C VAL A 108 -15.25 29.84 10.75
N MET A 109 -14.57 30.05 11.89
CA MET A 109 -15.08 30.95 12.93
C MET A 109 -14.50 32.34 12.68
N ASN A 110 -15.17 33.13 11.84
CA ASN A 110 -14.85 34.54 11.74
C ASN A 110 -15.65 35.32 12.80
N LEU A 111 -15.11 35.35 14.02
CA LEU A 111 -15.55 36.26 15.07
C LEU A 111 -14.98 37.64 14.77
N ASN A 112 -15.70 38.45 13.98
CA ASN A 112 -15.33 39.85 13.79
C ASN A 112 -15.88 40.69 14.95
N LEU A 113 -15.09 40.74 16.03
CA LEU A 113 -15.06 41.85 16.95
C LEU A 113 -14.38 43.01 16.21
N ASN A 114 -15.06 44.17 16.10
CA ASN A 114 -14.53 45.55 16.20
C ASN A 114 -15.23 46.54 15.24
N ARG A 115 -16.31 47.19 15.71
CA ARG A 115 -16.42 48.66 15.83
C ARG A 115 -17.76 49.08 16.42
#